data_AF-N1UQD3-F1
#
_entry.id   AF-N1UQD3-F1
#
_cell.length_a   1.000
_cell.length_b   1.000
_cell.length_c   1.000
_cell.angle_alpha   90.00
_cell.angle_beta   90.00
_cell.angle_gamma   90.00
#
_symmetry.space_group_name_H-M   'P 1'
#
loop_
_entity.id
_entity.type
_entity.pdbx_description
1 polymer ?
#
loop_
_entity_poly.entity_id
_entity_poly.type
_entity_poly.pdbx_seq_one_letter_code
_entity_poly.pdbx_strand_id
1 'polypeptide(L)'
;MSAVLASEYRMSFVYEATLPRLDGGLQRQASAFYAEHRALMARWEELAAAHCLDLPLRQPAYPLPGDVVAEPRQALAAAEADAARALGDLVAFGDDGLQQAAAAELAGSAVRLAVLAGEPALTPGLEAAEGGPGPTAAAKASGWALP
;
A
#
# COMPACT_ATOMS: atom_id res chain seq x y z
N MET A 1 6.97 0.61 12.26
CA MET A 1 5.53 0.51 12.57
C MET A 1 4.86 1.87 12.73
N SER A 2 5.24 2.70 13.73
CA SER A 2 4.55 3.99 13.96
C SER A 2 4.50 4.89 12.72
N ALA A 3 5.57 4.93 11.92
CA ALA A 3 5.58 5.64 10.63
C ALA A 3 4.54 5.10 9.62
N VAL A 4 4.32 3.79 9.58
CA VAL A 4 3.31 3.15 8.70
C VAL A 4 1.89 3.54 9.16
N LEU A 5 1.60 3.45 10.46
CA LEU A 5 0.30 3.90 10.98
C LEU A 5 0.05 5.39 10.74
N ALA A 6 1.08 6.22 10.96
CA ALA A 6 0.99 7.65 10.68
C ALA A 6 0.76 7.93 9.19
N SER A 7 1.41 7.18 8.28
CA SER A 7 1.16 7.31 6.85
C SER A 7 -0.25 6.86 6.47
N GLU A 8 -0.78 5.76 7.03
CA GLU A 8 -2.16 5.32 6.77
C GLU A 8 -3.20 6.34 7.23
N TYR A 9 -3.04 6.92 8.42
CA TYR A 9 -3.93 7.98 8.89
C TYR A 9 -3.93 9.19 7.97
N ARG A 10 -2.73 9.67 7.60
CA ARG A 10 -2.58 10.80 6.68
C ARG A 10 -3.15 10.49 5.31
N MET A 11 -2.88 9.31 4.77
CA MET A 11 -3.29 8.88 3.45
C MET A 11 -4.80 8.76 3.34
N SER A 12 -5.48 8.22 4.36
CA SER A 12 -6.95 8.21 4.40
C SER A 12 -7.55 9.62 4.32
N PHE A 13 -6.94 10.60 5.01
CA PHE A 13 -7.35 11.99 4.97
C PHE A 13 -7.09 12.64 3.61
N VAL A 14 -5.93 12.37 2.98
CA VAL A 14 -5.60 12.87 1.64
C VAL A 14 -6.57 12.29 0.60
N TYR A 15 -6.87 10.99 0.66
CA TYR A 15 -7.86 10.35 -0.22
C TYR A 15 -9.24 11.01 -0.07
N GLU A 16 -9.75 11.14 1.16
CA GLU A 16 -11.04 11.78 1.41
C GLU A 16 -11.10 13.20 0.87
N ALA A 17 -10.05 14.00 1.09
CA ALA A 17 -9.97 15.37 0.58
C ALA A 17 -9.86 15.45 -0.95
N THR A 18 -9.26 14.45 -1.59
CA THR A 18 -8.93 14.49 -3.02
C THR A 18 -10.02 13.87 -3.90
N LEU A 19 -10.76 12.88 -3.40
CA LEU A 19 -11.81 12.16 -4.14
C LEU A 19 -12.81 13.06 -4.90
N PRO A 20 -13.35 14.15 -4.31
CA PRO A 20 -14.29 15.03 -5.00
C PRO A 20 -13.69 15.80 -6.19
N ARG A 21 -12.36 15.80 -6.33
CA ARG A 21 -11.60 16.51 -7.37
C ARG A 21 -11.12 15.60 -8.50
N LEU A 22 -11.39 14.30 -8.39
CA LEU A 22 -11.08 13.33 -9.42
C LEU A 22 -12.31 13.05 -10.25
N ASP A 23 -12.10 12.67 -11.51
CA ASP A 23 -13.19 12.36 -12.43
C ASP A 23 -13.11 10.92 -12.98
N GLY A 24 -14.27 10.41 -13.40
CA GLY A 24 -14.38 9.21 -14.23
C GLY A 24 -13.83 7.93 -13.59
N GLY A 25 -13.04 7.19 -14.37
CA GLY A 25 -12.47 5.89 -13.94
C GLY A 25 -11.51 6.03 -12.76
N LEU A 26 -10.71 7.10 -12.75
CA LEU A 26 -9.74 7.37 -11.70
C LEU A 26 -10.43 7.63 -10.35
N GLN A 27 -11.54 8.37 -10.33
CA GLN A 27 -12.31 8.60 -9.10
C GLN A 27 -12.85 7.29 -8.50
N ARG A 28 -13.40 6.40 -9.34
CA ARG A 28 -13.89 5.08 -8.87
C ARG A 28 -12.76 4.23 -8.32
N GLN A 29 -11.62 4.21 -8.99
CA GLN A 29 -10.47 3.43 -8.56
C GLN A 29 -9.86 3.99 -7.26
N ALA A 30 -9.70 5.32 -7.17
CA ALA A 30 -9.26 5.98 -5.95
C ALA A 30 -10.23 5.75 -4.78
N SER A 31 -11.53 5.61 -5.04
CA SER A 31 -12.52 5.27 -4.00
C SER A 31 -12.31 3.86 -3.44
N ALA A 32 -11.91 2.91 -4.30
CA ALA A 32 -11.54 1.57 -3.88
C ALA A 32 -10.26 1.57 -3.04
N PHE A 33 -9.24 2.32 -3.46
CA PHE A 33 -8.00 2.49 -2.68
C PHE A 33 -8.28 3.15 -1.32
N TYR A 34 -9.16 4.16 -1.27
CA TYR A 34 -9.56 4.75 0.00
C TYR A 34 -10.17 3.73 0.97
N ALA A 35 -11.07 2.86 0.48
CA ALA A 35 -11.64 1.79 1.29
C ALA A 35 -10.58 0.78 1.74
N GLU A 36 -9.61 0.46 0.87
CA GLU A 36 -8.48 -0.40 1.18
C GLU A 36 -7.63 0.19 2.31
N HIS A 37 -7.21 1.47 2.21
CA HIS A 37 -6.43 2.14 3.26
C HIS A 37 -7.13 2.17 4.61
N ARG A 38 -8.46 2.30 4.61
CA ARG A 38 -9.23 2.20 5.84
C ARG A 38 -9.19 0.81 6.47
N ALA A 39 -9.17 -0.26 5.67
CA ALA A 39 -8.99 -1.61 6.15
C ALA A 39 -7.54 -1.85 6.61
N LEU A 40 -6.55 -1.35 5.87
CA LEU A 40 -5.13 -1.43 6.24
C LEU A 40 -4.85 -0.73 7.55
N MET A 41 -5.45 0.43 7.78
CA MET A 41 -5.35 1.14 9.05
C MET A 41 -5.78 0.26 10.23
N ALA A 42 -6.95 -0.39 10.15
CA ALA A 42 -7.42 -1.29 11.20
C ALA A 42 -6.47 -2.49 11.38
N ARG A 43 -6.00 -3.08 10.28
CA ARG A 43 -5.04 -4.20 10.30
C ARG A 43 -3.72 -3.80 10.99
N TRP A 44 -3.19 -2.63 10.70
CA TRP A 44 -1.95 -2.15 11.30
C TRP A 44 -2.13 -1.83 12.79
N GLU A 45 -3.30 -1.35 13.21
CA GLU A 45 -3.63 -1.15 14.62
C GLU A 45 -3.72 -2.47 15.37
N GLU A 46 -4.33 -3.49 14.78
CA GLU A 46 -4.38 -4.85 15.33
C GLU A 46 -2.98 -5.45 15.46
N LEU A 47 -2.13 -5.31 14.44
CA LEU A 47 -0.74 -5.75 14.49
C LEU A 47 0.06 -4.99 15.55
N ALA A 48 -0.10 -3.67 15.66
CA ALA A 48 0.56 -2.90 16.70
C ALA A 48 0.14 -3.36 18.10
N ALA A 49 -1.16 -3.61 18.32
CA ALA A 49 -1.66 -4.14 19.59
C ALA A 49 -1.11 -5.55 19.89
N ALA A 50 -1.05 -6.43 18.90
CA ALA A 50 -0.50 -7.79 19.04
C ALA A 50 1.00 -7.78 19.39
N HIS A 51 1.73 -6.75 18.97
CA HIS A 51 3.14 -6.54 19.27
C HIS A 51 3.40 -5.59 20.45
N CYS A 52 2.35 -5.20 21.20
CA CYS A 52 2.43 -4.28 22.34
C CYS A 52 3.10 -2.93 22.00
N LEU A 53 2.87 -2.42 20.78
CA LEU A 53 3.39 -1.15 20.31
C LEU A 53 2.38 -0.02 20.55
N ASP A 54 2.88 1.15 20.93
CA ASP A 54 2.04 2.34 21.06
C ASP A 54 1.52 2.80 19.70
N LEU A 55 0.22 3.12 19.66
CA LEU A 55 -0.40 3.72 18.49
C LEU A 55 -0.04 5.22 18.40
N PRO A 56 0.34 5.73 17.23
CA PRO A 56 0.50 7.17 17.07
C PRO A 56 -0.84 7.88 17.26
N LEU A 57 -0.79 9.11 17.79
CA LEU A 57 -2.00 9.92 17.96
C LEU A 57 -2.58 10.34 16.61
N ARG A 58 -3.84 9.98 16.36
CA ARG A 58 -4.59 10.49 15.21
C ARG A 58 -4.81 12.00 15.36
N GLN A 59 -4.40 12.75 14.36
CA GLN A 59 -4.70 14.18 14.29
C GLN A 59 -6.12 14.40 13.74
N PRO A 60 -6.82 15.47 14.19
CA PRO A 60 -8.13 15.83 13.63
C PRO A 60 -8.04 16.31 12.18
N ALA A 61 -6.86 16.75 11.75
CA ALA A 61 -6.57 17.15 10.38
C ALA A 61 -5.09 16.94 10.07
N TYR A 62 -4.78 16.72 8.80
CA TYR A 62 -3.41 16.63 8.30
C TYR A 62 -3.14 17.72 7.26
N PRO A 63 -1.92 18.27 7.19
CA PRO A 63 -1.56 19.21 6.14
C PRO A 63 -1.62 18.48 4.78
N LEU A 64 -2.48 18.99 3.90
CA LEU A 64 -2.58 18.55 2.52
C LEU A 64 -1.42 19.13 1.70
N PRO A 65 -0.93 18.41 0.69
CA PRO A 65 -0.04 18.98 -0.33
C PRO A 65 -0.67 20.24 -0.94
N GLY A 66 0.13 21.29 -1.10
CA GLY A 66 -0.37 22.60 -1.57
C GLY A 66 -0.94 22.57 -3.00
N ASP A 67 -0.56 21.55 -3.77
CA ASP A 67 -0.99 21.27 -5.13
C ASP A 67 -2.24 20.39 -5.21
N VAL A 68 -2.80 19.89 -4.10
CA VAL A 68 -3.96 18.95 -4.11
C VAL A 68 -5.18 19.47 -4.88
N VAL A 69 -5.33 20.80 -4.99
CA VAL A 69 -6.41 21.44 -5.76
C VAL A 69 -6.12 21.45 -7.25
N ALA A 70 -4.86 21.66 -7.64
CA ALA A 70 -4.43 21.76 -9.03
C ALA A 70 -4.13 20.38 -9.63
N GLU A 71 -3.46 19.52 -8.87
CA GLU A 71 -2.91 18.23 -9.29
C GLU A 71 -3.33 17.12 -8.31
N PRO A 72 -4.65 16.82 -8.20
CA PRO A 72 -5.18 15.88 -7.21
C PRO A 72 -4.58 14.48 -7.36
N ARG A 73 -4.37 14.01 -8.59
CA ARG A 73 -3.74 12.71 -8.87
C ARG A 73 -2.30 12.65 -8.33
N GLN A 74 -1.55 13.74 -8.51
CA GLN A 74 -0.15 13.83 -8.12
C GLN A 74 0.01 13.89 -6.60
N ALA A 75 -0.90 14.58 -5.91
CA ALA A 75 -0.98 14.58 -4.45
C ALA A 75 -1.24 13.17 -3.87
N LEU A 76 -2.10 12.36 -4.51
CA LEU A 76 -2.29 10.95 -4.11
C LEU A 76 -1.04 10.12 -4.37
N ALA A 77 -0.40 10.28 -5.53
CA ALA A 77 0.84 9.56 -5.84
C ALA A 77 1.95 9.88 -4.82
N ALA A 78 2.07 11.15 -4.41
CA ALA A 78 3.03 11.56 -3.39
C ALA A 78 2.72 10.92 -2.02
N ALA A 79 1.45 10.88 -1.61
CA ALA A 79 1.04 10.25 -0.36
C ALA A 79 1.34 8.74 -0.35
N GLU A 80 1.07 8.04 -1.45
CA GLU A 80 1.40 6.62 -1.59
C GLU A 80 2.91 6.38 -1.59
N ALA A 81 3.70 7.28 -2.20
CA ALA A 81 5.15 7.17 -2.20
C ALA A 81 5.74 7.30 -0.78
N ASP A 82 5.16 8.19 0.05
CA ASP A 82 5.54 8.32 1.46
C ASP A 82 5.17 7.07 2.26
N ALA A 83 4.00 6.48 2.01
CA ALA A 83 3.59 5.21 2.63
C ALA A 83 4.51 4.06 2.21
N ALA A 84 4.85 3.96 0.92
CA ALA A 84 5.78 2.97 0.39
C ALA A 84 7.16 3.06 1.06
N ARG A 85 7.66 4.28 1.32
CA ARG A 85 8.91 4.48 2.08
C ARG A 85 8.80 3.94 3.51
N ALA A 86 7.73 4.27 4.22
CA ALA A 86 7.52 3.78 5.59
C ALA A 86 7.38 2.25 5.65
N LEU A 87 6.73 1.66 4.64
CA LEU A 87 6.64 0.20 4.48
C LEU A 87 8.02 -0.40 4.18
N GLY A 88 8.82 0.21 3.30
CA GLY A 88 10.19 -0.20 3.00
C GLY A 88 11.08 -0.20 4.23
N ASP A 89 11.00 0.84 5.08
CA ASP A 89 11.71 0.89 6.36
C ASP A 89 11.26 -0.24 7.29
N LEU A 90 9.96 -0.54 7.35
CA LEU A 90 9.44 -1.64 8.16
C LEU A 90 9.85 -3.02 7.61
N VAL A 91 10.00 -3.17 6.30
CA VAL A 91 10.57 -4.37 5.68
C VAL A 91 12.04 -4.51 6.05
N ALA A 92 12.80 -3.42 6.06
CA ALA A 92 14.23 -3.44 6.31
C ALA A 92 14.60 -3.65 7.79
N PHE A 93 13.79 -3.12 8.71
CA PHE A 93 14.13 -3.03 10.13
C PHE A 93 13.09 -3.67 11.08
N GLY A 94 11.99 -4.22 10.56
CA GLY A 94 10.96 -4.87 11.36
C GLY A 94 11.32 -6.31 11.77
N ASP A 95 10.65 -6.81 12.80
CA ASP A 95 10.71 -8.23 13.17
C ASP A 95 9.84 -9.09 12.23
N ASP A 96 10.11 -10.40 12.16
CA ASP A 96 9.58 -11.34 11.16
C ASP A 96 8.10 -11.13 10.77
N GLY A 97 7.20 -11.05 11.76
CA GLY A 97 5.76 -10.88 11.51
C GLY A 97 5.39 -9.52 10.89
N LEU A 98 6.07 -8.46 11.33
CA LEU A 98 5.87 -7.10 10.81
C LEU A 98 6.51 -6.92 9.44
N GLN A 99 7.68 -7.53 9.23
CA GLN A 99 8.40 -7.52 7.97
C GLN A 99 7.56 -8.19 6.86
N GLN A 100 6.96 -9.35 7.12
CA GLN A 100 6.08 -10.03 6.16
C GLN A 100 4.83 -9.23 5.84
N ALA A 101 4.18 -8.66 6.87
CA ALA A 101 3.02 -7.80 6.68
C ALA A 101 3.38 -6.57 5.83
N ALA A 102 4.53 -5.95 6.09
CA ALA A 102 4.98 -4.77 5.37
C ALA A 102 5.35 -5.08 3.91
N ALA A 103 5.98 -6.22 3.65
CA ALA A 103 6.32 -6.65 2.30
C ALA A 103 5.07 -6.88 1.43
N ALA A 104 4.03 -7.48 2.00
CA ALA A 104 2.76 -7.66 1.31
C ALA A 104 2.10 -6.32 0.95
N GLU A 105 2.07 -5.37 1.89
CA GLU A 105 1.48 -4.05 1.64
C GLU A 105 2.31 -3.18 0.71
N LEU A 106 3.65 -3.33 0.72
CA LEU A 106 4.54 -2.61 -0.19
C LEU A 106 4.22 -2.93 -1.65
N ALA A 107 3.89 -4.19 -1.96
CA ALA A 107 3.45 -4.58 -3.29
C ALA A 107 2.13 -3.90 -3.69
N GLY A 108 1.16 -3.82 -2.77
CA GLY A 108 -0.09 -3.08 -2.98
C GLY A 108 0.15 -1.59 -3.25
N SER A 109 1.02 -0.96 -2.46
CA SER A 109 1.38 0.46 -2.64
C SER A 109 2.07 0.71 -3.99
N ALA A 110 2.93 -0.21 -4.45
CA ALA A 110 3.55 -0.10 -5.77
C ALA A 110 2.53 -0.16 -6.92
N VAL A 111 1.50 -1.00 -6.81
CA VAL A 111 0.40 -1.07 -7.80
C VAL A 111 -0.40 0.23 -7.79
N ARG A 112 -0.73 0.78 -6.62
CA ARG A 112 -1.44 2.06 -6.51
C ARG A 112 -0.63 3.21 -7.08
N LEU A 113 0.67 3.25 -6.81
CA LEU A 113 1.60 4.22 -7.39
C LEU A 113 1.63 4.15 -8.91
N ALA A 114 1.65 2.96 -9.50
CA ALA A 114 1.60 2.76 -10.94
C ALA A 114 0.34 3.40 -11.54
N VAL A 115 -0.81 3.05 -10.97
CA VAL A 115 -2.11 3.59 -11.38
C VAL A 115 -2.14 5.12 -11.26
N LEU A 116 -1.63 5.67 -10.16
CA LEU A 116 -1.64 7.11 -9.91
C LEU A 116 -0.59 7.87 -10.72
N ALA A 117 0.56 7.27 -11.05
CA ALA A 117 1.54 7.84 -11.96
C ALA A 117 1.09 7.77 -13.43
N GLY A 118 0.19 6.84 -13.76
CA GLY A 118 -0.16 6.55 -15.15
C GLY A 118 0.91 5.75 -15.88
N GLU A 119 1.79 5.11 -15.11
CA GLU A 119 2.92 4.33 -15.57
C GLU A 119 2.73 2.87 -15.14
N PRO A 120 3.32 1.88 -15.84
CA PRO A 120 3.33 0.50 -15.37
C PRO A 120 4.07 0.40 -14.03
N ALA A 121 3.68 -0.57 -13.19
CA ALA A 121 4.29 -0.74 -11.87
C ALA A 121 5.80 -1.01 -12.01
N LEU A 122 6.63 -0.08 -11.54
CA LEU A 122 8.07 -0.21 -11.51
C LEU A 122 8.49 -1.04 -10.29
N THR A 123 8.14 -2.32 -10.31
CA THR A 123 8.60 -3.28 -9.31
C THR A 123 9.50 -4.30 -9.98
N PRO A 124 10.83 -4.16 -9.90
CA PRO A 124 11.74 -5.20 -10.33
C PRO A 124 11.39 -6.52 -9.62
N GLY A 125 10.92 -7.51 -10.37
CA GLY A 125 10.59 -8.85 -9.86
C GLY A 125 9.13 -9.07 -9.40
N LEU A 126 8.23 -8.09 -9.49
CA LEU A 126 6.78 -8.32 -9.35
C LEU A 126 6.15 -8.07 -10.71
N GLU A 127 5.81 -9.17 -11.41
CA GLU A 127 4.96 -9.07 -12.58
C GLU A 127 3.58 -8.61 -12.08
N ALA A 128 3.09 -7.48 -12.61
CA ALA A 128 1.71 -7.09 -12.40
C ALA A 128 0.85 -8.26 -12.87
N ALA A 129 0.10 -8.89 -11.96
CA ALA A 129 -0.68 -10.07 -12.27
C ALA A 129 -1.82 -9.69 -13.23
N GLU A 130 -1.53 -9.67 -14.53
CA GLU A 130 -2.54 -9.77 -15.57
C GLU A 130 -3.03 -11.22 -15.56
N GLY A 131 -4.13 -11.46 -14.83
CA GLY A 131 -4.99 -12.65 -14.95
C GLY A 131 -4.29 -13.99 -15.19
N GLY A 132 -3.74 -14.60 -14.14
CA GLY A 132 -3.24 -15.97 -14.17
C GLY A 132 -3.25 -16.60 -12.77
N PRO A 133 -3.47 -17.93 -12.64
CA PRO A 133 -3.66 -18.57 -11.34
C PRO A 133 -2.40 -18.44 -10.49
N GLY A 134 -2.59 -18.10 -9.21
CA GLY A 134 -1.51 -17.89 -8.23
C GLY A 134 -0.53 -19.07 -8.13
N PRO A 135 0.63 -18.85 -7.48
CA PRO A 135 1.75 -19.79 -7.50
C PRO A 135 1.31 -21.19 -7.06
N THR A 136 1.64 -22.11 -7.96
CA THR A 136 1.17 -23.49 -8.15
C THR A 136 1.15 -24.36 -6.90
N ALA A 137 0.08 -25.16 -6.79
CA ALA A 137 0.07 -26.42 -6.07
C ALA A 137 1.27 -27.29 -6.52
N ALA A 138 2.05 -27.75 -5.54
CA ALA A 138 3.14 -28.69 -5.76
C ALA A 138 2.60 -30.01 -6.35
N ALA A 139 2.80 -30.23 -7.64
CA ALA A 139 2.65 -31.54 -8.25
C ALA A 139 3.94 -32.35 -8.00
N LYS A 140 3.81 -33.40 -7.18
CA LYS A 140 4.84 -34.40 -6.93
C LYS A 140 5.19 -35.19 -8.20
N ALA A 141 6.49 -35.39 -8.35
CA ALA A 141 7.20 -36.58 -8.85
C ALA A 141 6.96 -37.03 -10.30
N SER A 142 8.04 -36.98 -11.10
CA SER A 142 8.32 -38.00 -12.11
C SER A 142 9.83 -38.10 -12.39
N GLY A 143 10.40 -39.21 -11.92
CA GLY A 143 11.36 -40.06 -12.64
C GLY A 143 12.68 -39.46 -13.12
N TRP A 144 13.75 -39.68 -12.36
CA TRP A 144 15.08 -39.85 -12.95
C TRP A 144 15.37 -41.35 -13.09
N ALA A 145 15.41 -41.81 -14.34
CA ALA A 145 16.12 -43.03 -14.71
C ALA A 145 17.61 -42.68 -14.87
N LEU A 146 18.48 -43.43 -14.19
CA LEU A 146 19.93 -43.43 -14.43
C LEU A 146 20.28 -44.64 -15.30
N PRO A 147 21.30 -44.56 -16.17
CA PRO A 147 22.02 -45.74 -16.64
C PRO A 147 22.89 -46.35 -15.54
#